data_AF-A0A953ISZ0-F1
#
_entry.id   AF-A0A953ISZ0-F1
#
_cell.length_a   1.000
_cell.length_b   1.000
_cell.length_c   1.000
_cell.angle_alpha   90.00
_cell.angle_beta   90.00
_cell.angle_gamma   90.00
#
_symmetry.space_group_name_H-M   'P 1'
#
loop_
_entity.id
_entity.type
_entity.pdbx_description
1 polymer ?
#
loop_
_entity_poly.entity_id
_entity_poly.type
_entity_poly.pdbx_seq_one_letter_code
_entity_poly.pdbx_strand_id
1 'polypeptide(L)'
;MSVAQTFGAHLTGTAFALKPVIPTMVIEGVGTNVIDAAINENEKAAQAAINRFESLAKKHGVAFGALSITETLVDAVERFAMTARCCDLAVVAQAEPDTP
;
A
#
# COMPACT_ATOMS: atom_id res chain seq x y z
N MET A 1 -9.93 16.17 -13.26
CA MET A 1 -8.49 16.39 -13.46
C MET A 1 -7.82 16.13 -12.12
N SER A 2 -6.79 15.29 -12.07
CA SER A 2 -6.06 15.02 -10.82
C SER A 2 -4.93 16.04 -10.60
N VAL A 3 -4.42 16.13 -9.37
CA VAL A 3 -3.25 16.99 -9.03
C VAL A 3 -2.07 16.68 -9.95
N ALA A 4 -1.74 15.40 -10.16
CA ALA A 4 -0.63 15.01 -11.03
C ALA A 4 -0.82 15.47 -12.48
N GLN A 5 -2.03 15.40 -13.03
CA GLN A 5 -2.30 15.90 -14.38
C GLN A 5 -2.16 17.42 -14.46
N THR A 6 -2.64 18.14 -13.45
CA THR A 6 -2.55 19.61 -13.42
C THR A 6 -1.10 20.10 -13.40
N PHE A 7 -0.21 19.38 -12.72
CA PHE A 7 1.20 19.76 -12.59
C PHE A 7 2.15 19.01 -13.52
N GLY A 8 1.66 18.08 -14.35
CA GLY A 8 2.52 17.22 -15.17
C GLY A 8 3.48 16.37 -14.32
N ALA A 9 3.09 16.02 -13.09
CA ALA A 9 3.95 15.37 -12.11
C ALA A 9 4.06 13.86 -12.32
N HIS A 10 5.19 13.28 -11.92
CA HIS A 10 5.37 11.84 -11.84
C HIS A 10 4.73 11.29 -10.55
N LEU A 11 3.97 10.21 -10.66
CA LEU A 11 3.38 9.54 -9.50
C LEU A 11 4.24 8.36 -9.03
N THR A 12 4.52 8.30 -7.73
CA THR A 12 5.08 7.10 -7.09
C THR A 12 4.00 6.44 -6.23
N GLY A 13 3.49 5.30 -6.67
CA GLY A 13 2.49 4.51 -5.95
C GLY A 13 3.13 3.41 -5.11
N THR A 14 2.71 3.26 -3.86
CA THR A 14 3.13 2.14 -3.00
C THR A 14 1.90 1.50 -2.37
N ALA A 15 1.79 0.19 -2.47
CA ALA A 15 0.77 -0.60 -1.77
C ALA A 15 1.46 -1.52 -0.77
N PHE A 16 1.01 -1.49 0.48
CA PHE A 16 1.57 -2.32 1.55
C PHE A 16 0.67 -3.51 1.84
N ALA A 17 1.20 -4.72 1.68
CA ALA A 17 0.60 -5.95 2.16
C ALA A 17 1.05 -6.17 3.60
N LEU A 18 0.20 -5.82 4.57
CA LEU A 18 0.59 -5.82 5.97
C LEU A 18 0.70 -7.25 6.53
N LYS A 19 1.85 -7.59 7.11
CA LYS A 19 2.04 -8.84 7.85
C LYS A 19 1.51 -8.67 9.28
N PRO A 20 0.75 -9.64 9.81
CA PRO A 20 0.34 -9.60 11.21
C PRO A 20 1.57 -9.78 12.12
N VAL A 21 1.64 -8.99 13.18
CA VAL A 21 2.60 -9.22 14.27
C VAL A 21 1.97 -10.23 15.23
N ILE A 22 2.46 -11.46 15.24
CA ILE A 22 1.95 -12.54 16.09
C ILE A 22 2.76 -12.59 17.39
N PRO A 23 2.16 -12.36 18.58
CA PRO A 23 2.85 -12.56 19.84
C PRO A 23 3.25 -14.03 20.04
N THR A 24 4.46 -14.28 20.56
CA THR A 24 5.00 -15.65 20.76
C THR A 24 4.10 -16.53 21.63
N MET A 25 3.39 -15.94 22.58
CA MET A 25 2.47 -16.63 23.49
C MET A 25 1.18 -17.18 22.84
N VAL A 26 0.84 -16.78 21.62
CA VAL A 26 -0.35 -17.27 20.88
C VAL A 26 -0.01 -18.20 19.71
N ILE A 27 1.28 -18.43 19.44
CA ILE A 27 1.72 -19.24 18.29
C ILE A 27 1.25 -20.70 18.40
N GLU A 28 1.14 -21.25 19.61
CA GLU A 28 0.61 -22.61 19.81
C GLU A 28 -0.87 -22.75 19.43
N GLY A 29 -1.63 -21.65 19.37
CA GLY A 29 -3.07 -21.64 19.04
C GLY A 29 -3.41 -21.25 17.60
N VAL A 30 -2.46 -20.73 16.81
CA VAL A 30 -2.69 -20.27 15.43
C VAL A 30 -1.90 -21.15 14.47
N GLY A 31 -2.59 -21.95 13.67
CA GLY A 31 -1.96 -22.75 12.63
C GLY A 31 -1.22 -21.87 11.63
N THR A 32 -0.01 -22.28 11.22
CA THR A 32 0.82 -21.57 10.25
C THR A 32 0.08 -21.30 8.94
N ASN A 33 -0.79 -22.24 8.54
CA ASN A 33 -1.67 -22.11 7.39
C ASN A 33 -2.62 -20.90 7.44
N VAL A 34 -3.05 -20.48 8.64
CA VAL A 34 -3.92 -19.30 8.82
C VAL A 34 -3.11 -18.01 8.63
N ILE A 35 -1.88 -17.98 9.14
CA ILE A 35 -0.96 -16.84 8.97
C ILE A 35 -0.60 -16.68 7.49
N ASP A 36 -0.24 -17.77 6.83
CA ASP A 36 0.09 -17.77 5.41
C ASP A 36 -1.11 -17.35 4.55
N ALA A 37 -2.31 -17.80 4.88
CA ALA A 37 -3.54 -17.37 4.21
C ALA A 37 -3.79 -15.86 4.37
N ALA A 38 -3.59 -15.30 5.57
CA ALA A 38 -3.75 -13.87 5.81
C ALA A 38 -2.71 -13.03 5.03
N ILE A 39 -1.45 -13.47 5.00
CA ILE A 39 -0.39 -12.79 4.22
C ILE A 39 -0.72 -12.82 2.73
N ASN A 40 -1.08 -13.99 2.20
CA ASN A 40 -1.44 -14.14 0.78
C ASN A 40 -2.63 -13.26 0.38
N GLU A 41 -3.64 -13.13 1.25
CA GLU A 41 -4.78 -12.27 0.98
C GLU A 41 -4.38 -10.79 0.92
N ASN A 42 -3.53 -10.34 1.86
CA ASN A 42 -3.02 -8.98 1.87
C ASN A 42 -2.14 -8.68 0.64
N GLU A 43 -1.32 -9.64 0.20
CA GLU A 43 -0.51 -9.51 -1.02
C GLU A 43 -1.37 -9.40 -2.28
N LYS A 44 -2.44 -10.21 -2.39
CA LYS A 44 -3.41 -10.10 -3.48
C LYS A 44 -4.10 -8.73 -3.49
N ALA A 45 -4.53 -8.24 -2.33
CA ALA A 45 -5.17 -6.94 -2.19
C ALA A 45 -4.22 -5.79 -2.60
N ALA A 46 -2.96 -5.83 -2.15
CA ALA A 46 -1.94 -4.86 -2.52
C ALA A 46 -1.66 -4.88 -4.03
N GLN A 47 -1.51 -6.07 -4.62
CA GLN A 47 -1.30 -6.21 -6.05
C GLN A 47 -2.50 -5.71 -6.88
N ALA A 48 -3.72 -5.99 -6.43
CA ALA A 48 -4.94 -5.47 -7.07
C ALA A 48 -4.98 -3.94 -7.03
N ALA A 49 -4.58 -3.33 -5.90
CA ALA A 49 -4.47 -1.88 -5.77
C ALA A 49 -3.43 -1.29 -6.73
N ILE A 50 -2.24 -1.90 -6.86
CA ILE A 50 -1.22 -1.50 -7.84
C ILE A 50 -1.76 -1.60 -9.26
N ASN A 51 -2.37 -2.72 -9.63
CA ASN A 51 -2.93 -2.91 -10.97
C ASN A 51 -3.97 -1.84 -11.33
N ARG A 52 -4.84 -1.49 -10.37
CA ARG A 52 -5.81 -0.41 -10.52
C ARG A 52 -5.13 0.96 -10.67
N PHE A 53 -4.15 1.26 -9.83
CA PHE A 53 -3.37 2.49 -9.90
C PHE A 53 -2.70 2.67 -11.27
N GLU A 54 -1.97 1.64 -11.73
CA GLU A 54 -1.30 1.69 -13.02
C GLU A 54 -2.27 1.82 -14.18
N SER A 55 -3.39 1.10 -14.15
CA SER A 55 -4.43 1.18 -15.19
C SER A 55 -4.98 2.60 -15.31
N LEU A 56 -5.26 3.26 -14.19
CA LEU A 56 -5.75 4.64 -14.16
C LEU A 56 -4.67 5.63 -14.61
N ALA A 57 -3.43 5.49 -14.14
CA ALA A 57 -2.33 6.37 -14.54
C ALA A 57 -2.07 6.28 -16.06
N LYS A 58 -2.01 5.05 -16.61
CA LYS A 58 -1.89 4.79 -18.05
C LYS A 58 -3.05 5.42 -18.84
N LYS A 59 -4.29 5.18 -18.42
CA LYS A 59 -5.50 5.72 -19.06
C LYS A 59 -5.48 7.26 -19.14
N HIS A 60 -4.85 7.91 -18.16
CA HIS A 60 -4.79 9.36 -18.05
C HIS A 60 -3.47 9.98 -18.54
N GLY A 61 -2.56 9.18 -19.12
CA GLY A 61 -1.30 9.65 -19.67
C GLY A 61 -0.34 10.24 -18.62
N VAL A 62 -0.45 9.83 -17.36
CA VAL A 62 0.41 10.30 -16.26
C VAL A 62 1.63 9.40 -16.19
N ALA A 63 2.84 9.97 -16.06
CA ALA A 63 4.05 9.19 -15.80
C ALA A 63 4.02 8.63 -14.37
N PHE A 64 4.35 7.35 -14.19
CA PHE A 64 4.27 6.72 -12.88
C PHE A 64 5.29 5.61 -12.68
N GLY A 65 5.58 5.34 -11.41
CA GLY A 65 6.20 4.12 -10.90
C GLY A 65 5.34 3.54 -9.78
N ALA A 66 5.36 2.22 -9.62
CA ALA A 66 4.49 1.52 -8.67
C ALA A 66 5.23 0.34 -8.02
N LEU A 67 5.02 0.12 -6.72
CA LEU A 67 5.64 -0.98 -5.98
C LEU A 67 4.66 -1.58 -4.95
N SER A 68 4.57 -2.90 -4.89
CA SER A 68 3.90 -3.64 -3.82
C SER A 68 4.96 -4.15 -2.83
N ILE A 69 4.71 -4.03 -1.53
CA ILE A 69 5.67 -4.35 -0.47
C ILE A 69 4.96 -5.10 0.66
N THR A 70 5.51 -6.25 1.07
CA THR A 70 4.96 -7.05 2.18
C THR A 70 5.75 -6.86 3.46
N GLU A 71 5.21 -6.10 4.41
CA GLU A 71 5.91 -5.62 5.61
C GLU A 71 4.99 -5.52 6.84
N THR A 72 5.55 -5.32 8.04
CA THR A 72 4.71 -5.00 9.21
C THR A 72 4.17 -3.57 9.12
N LEU A 73 3.15 -3.22 9.92
CA LEU A 73 2.62 -1.86 9.94
C LEU A 73 3.67 -0.82 10.32
N VAL A 74 4.53 -1.12 11.30
CA VAL A 74 5.57 -0.19 11.75
C VAL A 74 6.58 0.07 10.64
N ASP A 75 7.04 -0.99 9.99
CA ASP A 75 7.99 -0.90 8.86
C ASP A 75 7.36 -0.15 7.67
N ALA A 76 6.08 -0.41 7.38
CA ALA A 76 5.36 0.25 6.29
C ALA A 76 5.25 1.77 6.52
N VAL A 77 4.98 2.21 7.75
CA VAL A 77 4.91 3.63 8.12
C VAL A 77 6.29 4.29 7.96
N GLU A 78 7.35 3.63 8.44
CA GLU A 78 8.72 4.13 8.27
C GLU A 78 9.10 4.23 6.80
N ARG A 79 8.85 3.18 6.03
CA ARG A 79 9.15 3.14 4.60
C ARG A 79 8.39 4.21 3.83
N PHE A 80 7.10 4.39 4.11
CA PHE A 80 6.31 5.46 3.52
C PHE A 80 6.91 6.83 3.85
N ALA A 81 7.27 7.08 5.12
CA ALA A 81 7.88 8.35 5.53
C ALA A 81 9.22 8.60 4.82
N MET A 82 10.04 7.56 4.62
CA MET A 82 11.30 7.66 3.88
C MET A 82 11.08 7.95 2.39
N THR A 83 10.15 7.27 1.74
CA THR A 83 9.78 7.55 0.34
C THR A 83 9.20 8.96 0.18
N ALA A 84 8.33 9.38 1.10
CA ALA A 84 7.69 10.69 1.08
C ALA A 84 8.71 11.85 1.15
N ARG A 85 9.83 11.67 1.85
CA ARG A 85 10.92 12.68 1.89
C ARG A 85 11.60 12.92 0.54
N CYS A 86 11.47 11.98 -0.39
CA CYS A 86 12.00 12.11 -1.75
C CYS A 86 10.95 12.66 -2.74
N CYS A 87 9.79 13.09 -2.27
CA CYS A 87 8.69 13.60 -3.08
C CYS A 87 8.29 15.01 -2.64
N ASP A 88 7.84 15.84 -3.58
CA ASP A 88 7.36 17.20 -3.28
C ASP A 88 5.99 17.21 -2.57
N LEU A 89 5.20 16.14 -2.77
CA LEU A 89 3.88 15.96 -2.17
C LEU A 89 3.65 14.49 -1.84
N ALA A 90 3.22 14.21 -0.61
CA ALA A 90 2.74 12.90 -0.19
C ALA A 90 1.21 12.94 -0.04
N VAL A 91 0.54 11.92 -0.59
CA VAL A 91 -0.92 11.76 -0.51
C VAL A 91 -1.23 10.44 0.18
N VAL A 92 -2.07 10.48 1.22
CA VAL A 92 -2.53 9.30 1.95
C VAL A 92 -4.05 9.39 2.11
N ALA A 93 -4.74 8.28 1.90
CA ALA A 93 -6.18 8.20 2.18
C ALA A 93 -6.41 8.20 3.70
N GLN A 94 -7.46 8.87 4.15
CA GLN A 94 -7.94 8.77 5.52
C GLN A 94 -9.28 8.02 5.51
N ALA A 95 -9.56 7.27 6.57
CA ALA A 95 -10.89 6.71 6.75
C ALA A 95 -11.90 7.86 6.82
N GLU A 96 -13.10 7.65 6.27
CA GLU A 96 -14.22 8.58 6.41
C GLU A 96 -15.01 8.16 7.66
N PRO A 97 -14.78 8.79 8.83
CA PRO A 97 -15.28 8.27 10.12
C PRO A 97 -16.81 8.26 10.23
N ASP A 98 -17.51 9.04 9.40
CA ASP A 98 -18.97 9.19 9.42
C ASP A 98 -19.68 8.31 8.38
N THR A 99 -18.94 7.47 7.65
CA THR A 99 -19.50 6.56 6.64
C THR A 99 -19.41 5.13 7.18
N PRO A 100 -20.56 4.42 7.32
CA PRO A 100 -20.61 3.10 7.93
C PRO A 100 -19.91 2.01 7.12
#